data_AF-A0A9P6ZAQ8-F1
#
_entry.id   AF-A0A9P6ZAQ8-F1
#
_cell.length_a   1.000
_cell.length_b   1.000
_cell.length_c   1.000
_cell.angle_alpha   90.00
_cell.angle_beta   90.00
_cell.angle_gamma   90.00
#
_symmetry.space_group_name_H-M   'P 1'
#
loop_
_entity.id
_entity.type
_entity.pdbx_description
1 polymer ?
#
loop_
_entity_poly.entity_id
_entity_poly.type
_entity_poly.pdbx_seq_one_letter_code
_entity_poly.pdbx_strand_id
1 'polypeptide(L)'
;MDSPWSDSDTLSIPNGMVRLSKEILDFEKYIAPTESETRKRSEAQKTVKDFIRKVLPEEYTIEVFGSHVTTLTFPSSDIDFNIQFKYPVVKPTPVIKCKLDNGVSVDITVQNPAPSSDRTIAWIKQYPELKPLFMVLKQALSSFRVNHKKNFEPLSAKFSGLASFGLICLIVSYLQMHKPIDKSPNDPDYYACLLLGFLDYYSTFDASKYIICVKDKGRYYSVDEETSLIKVNYEEGKLFVINPDEPDRNVCGALSCFDILQSLFKYASNSLKARIENKKPKSALSSIIVVQPHKYGEPRNELDNFQSEYIYISRIGQATDYPANNRSQKRQRQDEDDDYDEKSVYRDKRTKTTYSSKKYYDDRRYRDDKEYYPREYRRPSYRRSYEGNYNNKHVRF
;
A
#
# COMPACT_ATOMS: atom_id res chain seq x y z
N MET A 1 -2.35 23.61 13.68
CA MET A 1 -3.34 22.66 13.13
C MET A 1 -2.72 21.27 13.17
N ASP A 2 -3.49 20.24 13.50
CA ASP A 2 -3.01 18.85 13.61
C ASP A 2 -2.96 18.12 12.27
N SER A 3 -3.50 18.73 11.21
CA SER A 3 -3.47 18.20 9.86
C SER A 3 -3.36 19.31 8.83
N PRO A 4 -2.61 19.10 7.74
CA PRO A 4 -2.33 20.15 6.77
C PRO A 4 -3.42 20.38 5.72
N TRP A 5 -4.37 19.45 5.57
CA TRP A 5 -5.54 19.59 4.69
C TRP A 5 -6.77 20.22 5.38
N SER A 6 -6.73 20.44 6.70
CA SER A 6 -7.86 20.95 7.47
C SER A 6 -7.50 22.30 8.07
N ASP A 7 -8.12 23.36 7.56
CA ASP A 7 -7.90 24.74 7.97
C ASP A 7 -8.81 25.17 9.14
N SER A 8 -8.67 26.42 9.61
CA SER A 8 -9.52 26.97 10.67
C SER A 8 -11.01 26.95 10.31
N ASP A 9 -11.32 27.14 9.04
CA ASP A 9 -12.69 27.23 8.54
C ASP A 9 -13.33 25.85 8.56
N THR A 10 -12.62 24.81 8.10
CA THR A 10 -13.04 23.40 8.22
C THR A 10 -13.23 23.02 9.68
N LEU A 11 -12.27 23.34 10.55
CA LEU A 11 -12.34 22.97 11.97
C LEU A 11 -13.45 23.71 12.74
N SER A 12 -13.90 24.86 12.24
CA SER A 12 -15.00 25.64 12.82
C SER A 12 -16.39 25.02 12.58
N ILE A 13 -16.52 24.08 11.62
CA ILE A 13 -17.78 23.41 11.29
C ILE A 13 -18.25 22.57 12.51
N PRO A 14 -19.42 22.89 13.13
CA PRO A 14 -19.86 22.21 14.34
C PRO A 14 -20.30 20.77 14.12
N ASN A 15 -20.91 20.49 12.97
CA ASN A 15 -21.37 19.14 12.62
C ASN A 15 -20.19 18.30 12.11
N GLY A 16 -19.80 17.27 12.87
CA GLY A 16 -18.64 16.45 12.54
C GLY A 16 -18.77 15.65 11.23
N MET A 17 -19.99 15.29 10.82
CA MET A 17 -20.23 14.62 9.53
C MET A 17 -20.00 15.59 8.35
N VAL A 18 -20.52 16.81 8.46
CA VAL A 18 -20.28 17.87 7.46
C VAL A 18 -18.79 18.23 7.40
N ARG A 19 -18.14 18.32 8.57
CA ARG A 19 -16.69 18.54 8.66
C ARG A 19 -15.91 17.43 7.96
N LEU A 20 -16.20 16.16 8.24
CA LEU A 20 -15.53 15.03 7.57
C LEU A 20 -15.75 15.07 6.06
N SER A 21 -16.97 15.39 5.59
CA SER A 21 -17.29 15.50 4.17
C SER A 21 -16.41 16.57 3.48
N LYS A 22 -16.25 17.74 4.11
CA LYS A 22 -15.33 18.79 3.64
C LYS A 22 -13.88 18.31 3.66
N GLU A 23 -13.45 17.67 4.75
CA GLU A 23 -12.07 17.15 4.87
C GLU A 23 -11.70 16.13 3.80
N ILE A 24 -12.64 15.29 3.36
CA ILE A 24 -12.40 14.33 2.27
C ILE A 24 -12.06 15.08 0.97
N LEU A 25 -12.81 16.13 0.65
CA LEU A 25 -12.59 16.94 -0.55
C LEU A 25 -11.32 17.79 -0.44
N ASP A 26 -11.05 18.34 0.74
CA ASP A 26 -9.82 19.11 0.97
C ASP A 26 -8.58 18.21 0.93
N PHE A 27 -8.68 16.98 1.45
CA PHE A 27 -7.61 16.00 1.36
C PHE A 27 -7.31 15.62 -0.09
N GLU A 28 -8.34 15.42 -0.93
CA GLU A 28 -8.17 15.16 -2.37
C GLU A 28 -7.36 16.28 -3.05
N LYS A 29 -7.71 17.55 -2.78
CA LYS A 29 -6.99 18.72 -3.32
C LYS A 29 -5.56 18.80 -2.78
N TYR A 30 -5.39 18.53 -1.50
CA TYR A 30 -4.11 18.55 -0.80
C TYR A 30 -3.12 17.53 -1.36
N ILE A 31 -3.59 16.31 -1.64
CA ILE A 31 -2.72 15.22 -2.07
C ILE A 31 -2.43 15.25 -3.57
N ALA A 32 -3.25 15.96 -4.36
CA ALA A 32 -3.04 16.11 -5.79
C ALA A 32 -1.64 16.66 -6.12
N PRO A 33 -1.02 16.26 -7.25
CA PRO A 33 0.25 16.84 -7.69
C PRO A 33 0.16 18.36 -7.87
N THR A 34 1.19 19.05 -7.39
CA THR A 34 1.40 20.48 -7.64
C THR A 34 1.82 20.72 -9.09
N GLU A 35 1.80 21.98 -9.54
CA GLU A 35 2.29 22.34 -10.88
C GLU A 35 3.76 21.95 -11.10
N SER A 36 4.61 22.14 -10.09
CA SER A 36 6.03 21.76 -10.16
C SER A 36 6.21 20.25 -10.30
N GLU A 37 5.50 19.46 -9.51
CA GLU A 37 5.54 17.99 -9.62
C GLU A 37 4.97 17.52 -10.95
N THR A 38 3.89 18.14 -11.43
CA THR A 38 3.32 17.86 -12.75
C THR A 38 4.34 18.12 -13.85
N ARG A 39 5.04 19.26 -13.82
CA ARG A 39 6.10 19.59 -14.79
C ARG A 39 7.23 18.55 -14.79
N LYS A 40 7.71 18.14 -13.62
CA LYS A 40 8.78 17.13 -13.50
C LYS A 40 8.35 15.76 -13.98
N ARG A 41 7.09 15.39 -13.77
CA ARG A 41 6.51 14.16 -14.35
C ARG A 41 6.44 14.24 -15.87
N SER A 42 6.05 15.38 -16.44
CA SER A 42 6.05 15.58 -17.90
C SER A 42 7.48 15.51 -18.48
N GLU A 43 8.47 16.10 -17.81
CA GLU A 43 9.88 16.02 -18.18
C GLU A 43 10.42 14.58 -18.10
N ALA A 44 10.09 13.87 -17.01
CA ALA A 44 10.41 12.45 -16.84
C ALA A 44 9.82 11.60 -17.97
N GLN A 45 8.55 11.83 -18.29
CA GLN A 45 7.86 11.10 -19.34
C GLN A 45 8.50 11.34 -20.72
N LYS A 46 8.85 12.59 -21.02
CA LYS A 46 9.57 12.92 -22.25
C LYS A 46 10.93 12.23 -22.30
N THR A 47 11.71 12.33 -21.22
CA THR A 47 13.04 11.74 -21.11
C THR A 47 13.03 10.23 -21.34
N VAL A 48 12.10 9.51 -20.68
CA VAL A 48 11.96 8.06 -20.83
C VAL A 48 11.55 7.68 -22.25
N LYS A 49 10.55 8.38 -22.82
CA LYS A 49 10.12 8.14 -24.21
C LYS A 49 11.27 8.36 -25.20
N ASP A 50 12.04 9.42 -25.04
CA ASP A 50 13.17 9.74 -25.92
C ASP A 50 14.32 8.72 -25.77
N PHE A 51 14.57 8.25 -24.54
CA PHE A 51 15.53 7.18 -24.29
C PHE A 51 15.12 5.86 -24.95
N ILE A 52 13.87 5.41 -24.74
CA ILE A 52 13.34 4.19 -25.35
C ILE A 52 13.46 4.27 -26.88
N ARG A 53 13.14 5.43 -27.47
CA ARG A 53 13.28 5.70 -28.91
C ARG A 53 14.68 5.60 -29.45
N LYS A 54 15.68 5.96 -28.65
CA LYS A 54 17.08 5.90 -29.05
C LYS A 54 17.65 4.49 -28.98
N VAL A 55 17.17 3.67 -28.04
CA VAL A 55 17.79 2.37 -27.72
C VAL A 55 17.11 1.21 -28.42
N LEU A 56 15.79 1.26 -28.63
CA LEU A 56 15.05 0.15 -29.21
C LEU A 56 14.95 0.27 -30.74
N PRO A 57 15.41 -0.74 -31.51
CA PRO A 57 15.45 -0.68 -32.97
C PRO A 57 14.16 -1.15 -33.67
N GLU A 58 13.23 -1.79 -32.96
CA GLU A 58 12.03 -2.42 -33.54
C GLU A 58 10.83 -1.48 -33.65
N GLU A 59 9.78 -1.90 -34.38
CA GLU A 59 8.46 -1.26 -34.34
C GLU A 59 7.77 -1.57 -32.99
N TYR A 60 7.57 -0.54 -32.18
CA TYR A 60 6.82 -0.61 -30.91
C TYR A 60 5.94 0.63 -30.71
N THR A 61 5.02 0.51 -29.76
CA THR A 61 4.26 1.64 -29.20
C THR A 61 4.62 1.81 -27.73
N ILE A 62 4.59 3.05 -27.25
CA ILE A 62 4.81 3.39 -25.83
C ILE A 62 3.53 3.99 -25.29
N GLU A 63 2.93 3.32 -24.32
CA GLU A 63 1.75 3.79 -23.61
C GLU A 63 2.12 4.13 -22.17
N VAL A 64 1.51 5.19 -21.63
CA VAL A 64 1.57 5.48 -20.20
C VAL A 64 0.25 5.08 -19.60
N PHE A 65 0.28 4.36 -18.49
CA PHE A 65 -0.92 3.83 -17.85
C PHE A 65 -0.92 4.11 -16.33
N GLY A 66 -1.88 3.54 -15.62
CA GLY A 66 -1.92 3.58 -14.16
C GLY A 66 -2.35 4.91 -13.56
N SER A 67 -1.75 5.27 -12.43
CA SER A 67 -2.19 6.42 -11.62
C SER A 67 -2.04 7.76 -12.35
N HIS A 68 -1.09 7.85 -13.28
CA HIS A 68 -0.79 9.07 -14.02
C HIS A 68 -1.90 9.47 -14.98
N VAL A 69 -2.44 8.51 -15.76
CA VAL A 69 -3.51 8.80 -16.73
C VAL A 69 -4.90 8.83 -16.09
N THR A 70 -5.08 8.14 -14.96
CA THR A 70 -6.37 8.08 -14.25
C THR A 70 -6.64 9.30 -13.35
N THR A 71 -5.68 10.22 -13.22
CA THR A 71 -5.72 11.34 -12.25
C THR A 71 -5.73 10.93 -10.77
N LEU A 72 -5.48 9.65 -10.47
CA LEU A 72 -5.34 9.10 -9.12
C LEU A 72 -3.89 9.12 -8.63
N THR A 73 -3.10 10.08 -9.12
CA THR A 73 -1.68 10.24 -8.84
C THR A 73 -1.47 10.81 -7.43
N PHE A 74 -0.60 10.17 -6.66
CA PHE A 74 -0.05 10.73 -5.42
C PHE A 74 1.31 11.38 -5.69
N PRO A 75 1.82 12.24 -4.78
CA PRO A 75 3.07 12.98 -5.00
C PRO A 75 4.26 12.05 -5.25
N SER A 76 4.30 10.92 -4.53
CA SER A 76 5.33 9.89 -4.61
C SER A 76 5.00 8.75 -5.60
N SER A 77 3.90 8.84 -6.37
CA SER A 77 3.56 7.79 -7.33
C SER A 77 4.59 7.69 -8.44
N ASP A 78 4.86 6.48 -8.88
CA ASP A 78 5.58 6.18 -10.11
C ASP A 78 4.82 6.63 -11.36
N ILE A 79 5.53 6.66 -12.49
CA ILE A 79 4.93 6.71 -13.83
C ILE A 79 5.10 5.32 -14.46
N ASP A 80 3.97 4.70 -14.81
CA ASP A 80 3.93 3.38 -15.43
C ASP A 80 3.96 3.48 -16.96
N PHE A 81 4.91 2.81 -17.60
CA PHE A 81 5.04 2.68 -19.05
C PHE A 81 4.79 1.24 -19.48
N ASN A 82 4.08 1.06 -20.59
CA ASN A 82 4.00 -0.20 -21.31
C ASN A 82 4.65 -0.01 -22.69
N ILE A 83 5.59 -0.88 -23.02
CA ILE A 83 6.16 -0.98 -24.36
C ILE A 83 5.53 -2.19 -25.04
N GLN A 84 4.83 -1.95 -26.16
CA GLN A 84 4.18 -3.00 -26.92
C GLN A 84 4.86 -3.15 -28.29
N PHE A 85 5.57 -4.27 -28.45
CA PHE A 85 6.19 -4.65 -29.72
C PHE A 85 5.16 -5.32 -30.64
N LYS A 86 5.40 -5.28 -31.95
CA LYS A 86 4.52 -5.91 -32.95
C LYS A 86 4.46 -7.44 -32.85
N TYR A 87 5.53 -8.06 -32.34
CA TYR A 87 5.61 -9.51 -32.18
C TYR A 87 5.06 -9.95 -30.81
N PRO A 88 4.29 -11.05 -30.75
CA PRO A 88 3.77 -11.57 -29.50
C PRO A 88 4.92 -12.01 -28.57
N VAL A 89 4.77 -11.76 -27.26
CA VAL A 89 5.79 -12.13 -26.26
C VAL A 89 5.24 -13.11 -25.22
N VAL A 90 6.15 -13.97 -24.79
CA VAL A 90 6.01 -15.05 -23.82
C VAL A 90 5.90 -14.49 -22.39
N LYS A 91 4.94 -14.98 -21.60
CA LYS A 91 4.85 -14.66 -20.16
C LYS A 91 5.96 -15.38 -19.38
N PRO A 92 6.52 -14.79 -18.31
CA PRO A 92 6.05 -13.61 -17.56
C PRO A 92 6.50 -12.25 -18.10
N THR A 93 5.71 -11.22 -17.81
CA THR A 93 5.96 -9.81 -18.15
C THR A 93 7.11 -9.24 -17.32
N PRO A 94 8.26 -8.86 -17.92
CA PRO A 94 9.34 -8.20 -17.19
C PRO A 94 8.94 -6.77 -16.79
N VAL A 95 9.41 -6.32 -15.63
CA VAL A 95 9.25 -4.95 -15.13
C VAL A 95 10.61 -4.38 -14.76
N ILE A 96 10.95 -3.24 -15.36
CA ILE A 96 12.14 -2.44 -15.02
C ILE A 96 11.69 -1.29 -14.13
N LYS A 97 12.25 -1.19 -12.92
CA LYS A 97 12.00 -0.07 -12.01
C LYS A 97 13.24 0.80 -11.93
N CYS A 98 13.10 2.11 -12.13
CA CYS A 98 14.20 3.06 -11.98
C CYS A 98 13.73 4.38 -11.37
N LYS A 99 14.69 5.19 -10.91
CA LYS A 99 14.44 6.55 -10.44
C LYS A 99 15.32 7.50 -11.25
N LEU A 100 14.71 8.53 -11.81
CA LEU A 100 15.42 9.53 -12.61
C LEU A 100 16.12 10.57 -11.71
N ASP A 101 17.06 11.31 -12.29
CA ASP A 101 17.81 12.37 -11.59
C ASP A 101 16.91 13.48 -11.03
N ASN A 102 15.74 13.71 -11.66
CA ASN A 102 14.74 14.66 -11.17
C ASN A 102 13.83 14.10 -10.06
N GLY A 103 14.16 12.92 -9.51
CA GLY A 103 13.47 12.31 -8.37
C GLY A 103 12.25 11.45 -8.72
N VAL A 104 11.78 11.46 -9.96
CA VAL A 104 10.60 10.69 -10.39
C VAL A 104 10.93 9.21 -10.56
N SER A 105 10.14 8.35 -9.90
CA SER A 105 10.20 6.90 -10.08
C SER A 105 9.43 6.47 -11.34
N VAL A 106 9.95 5.48 -12.04
CA VAL A 106 9.39 4.98 -13.30
C VAL A 106 9.41 3.46 -13.29
N ASP A 107 8.28 2.88 -13.68
CA ASP A 107 8.11 1.45 -13.90
C ASP A 107 7.85 1.21 -15.39
N ILE A 108 8.70 0.42 -16.05
CA ILE A 108 8.58 0.08 -17.46
C ILE A 108 8.25 -1.40 -17.58
N THR A 109 7.08 -1.68 -18.13
CA THR A 109 6.61 -3.03 -18.45
C THR A 109 6.67 -3.25 -19.96
N VAL A 110 6.81 -4.50 -20.36
CA VAL A 110 6.84 -4.89 -21.78
C VAL A 110 5.70 -5.87 -22.05
N GLN A 111 4.87 -5.58 -23.04
CA GLN A 111 3.75 -6.44 -23.47
C GLN A 111 2.74 -6.68 -22.34
N ASN A 112 2.41 -5.61 -21.64
CA ASN A 112 1.45 -5.60 -20.53
C ASN A 112 0.31 -4.63 -20.83
N PRO A 113 -0.69 -5.03 -21.63
CA PRO A 113 -1.88 -4.20 -21.80
C PRO A 113 -2.50 -3.91 -20.43
N ALA A 114 -2.88 -2.66 -20.19
CA ALA A 114 -3.37 -2.18 -18.90
C ALA A 114 -4.83 -1.69 -18.97
N PRO A 115 -5.80 -2.54 -19.39
CA PRO A 115 -7.19 -2.14 -19.61
C PRO A 115 -7.88 -1.63 -18.33
N SER A 116 -7.35 -1.98 -17.16
CA SER A 116 -7.77 -1.45 -15.86
C SER A 116 -7.65 0.07 -15.75
N SER A 117 -6.70 0.70 -16.49
CA SER A 117 -6.53 2.15 -16.49
C SER A 117 -7.67 2.85 -17.24
N ASP A 118 -8.00 2.38 -18.44
CA ASP A 118 -9.12 2.90 -19.24
C ASP A 118 -10.44 2.72 -18.52
N ARG A 119 -10.61 1.56 -17.88
CA ARG A 119 -11.78 1.28 -17.03
C ARG A 119 -11.86 2.22 -15.84
N THR A 120 -10.74 2.48 -15.18
CA THR A 120 -10.68 3.43 -14.06
C THR A 120 -11.06 4.83 -14.53
N ILE A 121 -10.59 5.28 -15.70
CA ILE A 121 -10.98 6.57 -16.29
C ILE A 121 -12.50 6.61 -16.53
N ALA A 122 -13.07 5.55 -17.12
CA ALA A 122 -14.50 5.46 -17.36
C ALA A 122 -15.31 5.49 -16.05
N TRP A 123 -14.86 4.78 -15.01
CA TRP A 123 -15.51 4.77 -13.71
C TRP A 123 -15.38 6.08 -12.95
N ILE A 124 -14.26 6.82 -13.07
CA ILE A 124 -14.16 8.16 -12.48
C ILE A 124 -15.20 9.11 -13.13
N LYS A 125 -15.42 8.98 -14.44
CA LYS A 125 -16.47 9.75 -15.14
C LYS A 125 -17.88 9.33 -14.72
N GLN A 126 -18.12 8.03 -14.58
CA GLN A 126 -19.42 7.48 -14.21
C GLN A 126 -19.76 7.70 -12.73
N TYR A 127 -18.76 7.64 -11.86
CA TYR A 127 -18.85 7.74 -10.42
C TYR A 127 -17.85 8.81 -9.92
N PRO A 128 -18.21 10.10 -9.96
CA PRO A 128 -17.34 11.18 -9.50
C PRO A 128 -16.88 11.01 -8.04
N GLU A 129 -17.62 10.25 -7.22
CA GLU A 129 -17.27 9.96 -5.84
C GLU A 129 -16.09 9.00 -5.69
N LEU A 130 -15.77 8.24 -6.73
CA LEU A 130 -14.68 7.26 -6.72
C LEU A 130 -13.35 7.92 -6.36
N LYS A 131 -13.05 9.08 -6.97
CA LYS A 131 -11.75 9.76 -6.78
C LYS A 131 -11.53 10.21 -5.32
N PRO A 132 -12.38 11.05 -4.71
CA PRO A 132 -12.17 11.49 -3.32
C PRO A 132 -12.13 10.32 -2.33
N LEU A 133 -13.00 9.31 -2.50
CA LEU A 133 -12.98 8.11 -1.66
C LEU A 133 -11.67 7.32 -1.83
N PHE A 134 -11.24 7.11 -3.07
CA PHE A 134 -10.01 6.37 -3.35
C PHE A 134 -8.78 7.07 -2.76
N MET A 135 -8.67 8.40 -2.89
CA MET A 135 -7.52 9.13 -2.35
C MET A 135 -7.43 8.98 -0.82
N VAL A 136 -8.56 9.16 -0.10
CA VAL A 136 -8.58 9.00 1.36
C VAL A 136 -8.28 7.55 1.77
N LEU A 137 -8.96 6.57 1.16
CA LEU A 137 -8.80 5.15 1.50
C LEU A 137 -7.39 4.64 1.16
N LYS A 138 -6.83 5.06 0.02
CA LYS A 138 -5.47 4.71 -0.36
C LYS A 138 -4.47 5.21 0.67
N GLN A 139 -4.55 6.49 1.05
CA GLN A 139 -3.64 7.04 2.06
C GLN A 139 -3.81 6.34 3.42
N ALA A 140 -5.04 6.18 3.89
CA ALA A 140 -5.31 5.57 5.20
C ALA A 140 -4.78 4.13 5.29
N LEU A 141 -5.09 3.30 4.28
CA LEU A 141 -4.62 1.91 4.24
C LEU A 141 -3.10 1.81 4.10
N SER A 142 -2.47 2.72 3.35
CA SER A 142 -1.01 2.79 3.25
C SER A 142 -0.34 3.25 4.55
N SER A 143 -1.04 4.01 5.40
CA SER A 143 -0.57 4.42 6.72
C SER A 143 -0.67 3.31 7.77
N PHE A 144 -1.50 2.28 7.60
CA PHE A 144 -1.64 1.24 8.62
C PHE A 144 -0.48 0.22 8.61
N ARG A 145 -0.03 -0.20 9.79
CA ARG A 145 0.90 -1.31 9.99
C ARG A 145 0.38 -2.25 11.09
N VAL A 146 0.43 -3.55 10.86
CA VAL A 146 -0.07 -4.55 11.82
C VAL A 146 1.11 -5.20 12.54
N ASN A 147 1.22 -4.98 13.86
CA ASN A 147 2.43 -5.35 14.62
C ASN A 147 2.77 -6.85 14.56
N HIS A 148 1.75 -7.71 14.58
CA HIS A 148 1.92 -9.17 14.57
C HIS A 148 2.06 -9.76 13.16
N LYS A 149 2.00 -8.94 12.10
CA LYS A 149 2.09 -9.41 10.70
C LYS A 149 3.00 -8.51 9.85
N LYS A 150 4.31 -8.63 10.09
CA LYS A 150 5.36 -7.78 9.48
C LYS A 150 5.44 -7.84 7.94
N ASN A 151 4.99 -8.94 7.32
CA ASN A 151 5.01 -9.12 5.86
C ASN A 151 3.67 -8.78 5.20
N PHE A 152 2.80 -8.06 5.92
CA PHE A 152 1.51 -7.59 5.40
C PHE A 152 1.48 -6.07 5.38
N GLU A 153 1.23 -5.51 4.20
CA GLU A 153 0.89 -4.11 4.03
C GLU A 153 -0.49 -4.00 3.38
N PRO A 154 -1.47 -3.29 3.96
CA PRO A 154 -2.87 -3.43 3.56
C PRO A 154 -3.15 -3.10 2.10
N LEU A 155 -2.41 -2.15 1.54
CA LEU A 155 -2.52 -1.72 0.15
C LEU A 155 -1.24 -2.01 -0.65
N SER A 156 -0.77 -3.27 -0.62
CA SER A 156 0.38 -3.71 -1.40
C SER A 156 0.26 -5.17 -1.83
N ALA A 157 0.06 -5.41 -3.13
CA ALA A 157 0.03 -6.76 -3.68
C ALA A 157 1.35 -7.53 -3.44
N LYS A 158 2.48 -6.81 -3.34
CA LYS A 158 3.80 -7.39 -3.03
C LYS A 158 3.86 -7.97 -1.61
N PHE A 159 3.16 -7.34 -0.67
CA PHE A 159 3.12 -7.72 0.73
C PHE A 159 1.75 -8.25 1.11
N SER A 160 1.20 -9.14 0.27
CA SER A 160 -0.03 -9.89 0.56
C SER A 160 -1.29 -9.06 0.85
N GLY A 161 -1.29 -7.78 0.50
CA GLY A 161 -2.41 -6.86 0.66
C GLY A 161 -3.20 -6.64 -0.63
N LEU A 162 -4.14 -5.70 -0.55
CA LEU A 162 -4.99 -5.32 -1.66
C LEU A 162 -4.20 -4.49 -2.70
N ALA A 163 -4.31 -4.84 -3.97
CA ALA A 163 -3.81 -4.00 -5.05
C ALA A 163 -4.67 -2.72 -5.18
N SER A 164 -4.10 -1.63 -5.71
CA SER A 164 -4.85 -0.37 -5.90
C SER A 164 -6.10 -0.55 -6.77
N PHE A 165 -6.02 -1.35 -7.84
CA PHE A 165 -7.19 -1.65 -8.68
C PHE A 165 -8.24 -2.49 -7.94
N GLY A 166 -7.83 -3.36 -7.02
CA GLY A 166 -8.76 -4.06 -6.12
C GLY A 166 -9.54 -3.09 -5.24
N LEU A 167 -8.88 -2.07 -4.68
CA LEU A 167 -9.57 -1.01 -3.92
C LEU A 167 -10.55 -0.23 -4.78
N ILE A 168 -10.19 0.11 -6.03
CA ILE A 168 -11.09 0.77 -6.98
C ILE A 168 -12.34 -0.09 -7.20
N CYS A 169 -12.19 -1.40 -7.45
CA CYS A 169 -13.33 -2.30 -7.64
C CYS A 169 -14.23 -2.39 -6.40
N LEU A 170 -13.66 -2.39 -5.19
CA LEU A 170 -14.47 -2.35 -3.96
C LEU A 170 -15.25 -1.04 -3.84
N ILE A 171 -14.63 0.11 -4.14
CA ILE A 171 -15.34 1.39 -4.09
C ILE A 171 -16.46 1.42 -5.12
N VAL A 172 -16.21 0.98 -6.36
CA VAL A 172 -17.22 0.92 -7.42
C VAL A 172 -18.36 -0.04 -7.04
N SER A 173 -18.05 -1.22 -6.51
CA SER A 173 -19.06 -2.16 -6.03
C SER A 173 -19.92 -1.55 -4.91
N TYR A 174 -19.32 -0.83 -3.96
CA TYR A 174 -20.07 -0.12 -2.93
C TYR A 174 -20.97 0.96 -3.51
N LEU A 175 -20.47 1.77 -4.45
CA LEU A 175 -21.26 2.82 -5.11
C LEU A 175 -22.40 2.25 -5.97
N GLN A 176 -22.22 1.06 -6.55
CA GLN A 176 -23.25 0.35 -7.31
C GLN A 176 -24.36 -0.21 -6.41
N MET A 177 -23.98 -0.78 -5.26
CA MET A 177 -24.87 -1.63 -4.46
C MET A 177 -25.44 -0.96 -3.20
N HIS A 178 -24.72 0.02 -2.64
CA HIS A 178 -24.99 0.56 -1.29
C HIS A 178 -24.98 2.09 -1.21
N LYS A 179 -24.76 2.78 -2.32
CA LYS A 179 -24.86 4.24 -2.39
C LYS A 179 -26.25 4.68 -1.87
N PRO A 180 -26.34 5.59 -0.89
CA PRO A 180 -27.63 6.07 -0.39
C PRO A 180 -28.45 6.69 -1.52
N ILE A 181 -29.72 6.29 -1.63
CA ILE A 181 -30.64 6.75 -2.68
C ILE A 181 -31.21 8.13 -2.33
N ASP A 182 -31.31 8.42 -1.04
CA ASP A 182 -31.89 9.64 -0.45
C ASP A 182 -30.87 10.78 -0.28
N LYS A 183 -29.60 10.55 -0.62
CA LYS A 183 -28.55 11.56 -0.56
C LYS A 183 -27.95 11.86 -1.93
N SER A 184 -27.53 13.10 -2.08
CA SER A 184 -26.95 13.68 -3.27
C SER A 184 -25.60 14.34 -2.96
N PRO A 185 -24.76 14.58 -3.98
CA PRO A 185 -23.51 15.34 -3.83
C PRO A 185 -23.67 16.76 -3.26
N ASN A 186 -24.88 17.31 -3.27
CA ASN A 186 -25.17 18.63 -2.69
C ASN A 186 -25.40 18.58 -1.17
N ASP A 187 -25.63 17.38 -0.61
CA ASP A 187 -25.81 17.23 0.82
C ASP A 187 -24.48 17.42 1.55
N PRO A 188 -24.45 18.23 2.61
CA PRO A 188 -23.21 18.67 3.23
C PRO A 188 -22.43 17.52 3.90
N ASP A 189 -23.07 16.40 4.22
CA ASP A 189 -22.47 15.21 4.83
C ASP A 189 -22.27 14.02 3.87
N TYR A 190 -22.52 14.22 2.57
CA TYR A 190 -22.57 13.16 1.57
C TYR A 190 -21.33 12.27 1.53
N TYR A 191 -20.14 12.86 1.39
CA TYR A 191 -18.89 12.11 1.30
C TYR A 191 -18.54 11.40 2.61
N ALA A 192 -18.91 11.97 3.75
CA ALA A 192 -18.76 11.32 5.05
C ALA A 192 -19.62 10.05 5.15
N CYS A 193 -20.87 10.12 4.68
CA CYS A 193 -21.75 8.95 4.61
C CYS A 193 -21.20 7.85 3.70
N LEU A 194 -20.67 8.21 2.53
CA LEU A 194 -20.07 7.24 1.62
C LEU A 194 -18.81 6.58 2.21
N LEU A 195 -17.91 7.36 2.81
CA LEU A 195 -16.69 6.82 3.41
C LEU A 195 -17.00 5.89 4.60
N LEU A 196 -17.84 6.33 5.54
CA LEU A 196 -18.20 5.52 6.70
C LEU A 196 -18.99 4.27 6.29
N GLY A 197 -19.92 4.42 5.35
CA GLY A 197 -20.71 3.29 4.85
C GLY A 197 -19.85 2.27 4.11
N PHE A 198 -18.87 2.70 3.30
CA PHE A 198 -17.89 1.80 2.67
C PHE A 198 -17.10 1.01 3.73
N LEU A 199 -16.56 1.72 4.74
CA LEU A 199 -15.75 1.11 5.80
C LEU A 199 -16.58 0.13 6.64
N ASP A 200 -17.78 0.52 7.03
CA ASP A 200 -18.69 -0.34 7.78
C ASP A 200 -19.08 -1.59 6.97
N TYR A 201 -19.49 -1.43 5.71
CA TYR A 201 -19.93 -2.53 4.86
C TYR A 201 -18.82 -3.58 4.66
N TYR A 202 -17.64 -3.16 4.23
CA TYR A 202 -16.55 -4.11 3.98
C TYR A 202 -15.92 -4.65 5.26
N SER A 203 -16.09 -3.99 6.41
CA SER A 203 -15.66 -4.56 7.69
C SER A 203 -16.42 -5.83 8.09
N THR A 204 -17.59 -6.10 7.49
CA THR A 204 -18.42 -7.28 7.77
C THR A 204 -18.80 -8.07 6.53
N PHE A 205 -18.26 -7.74 5.35
CA PHE A 205 -18.55 -8.45 4.10
C PHE A 205 -18.18 -9.93 4.20
N ASP A 206 -19.13 -10.82 3.88
CA ASP A 206 -18.92 -12.26 3.98
C ASP A 206 -18.34 -12.82 2.68
N ALA A 207 -17.01 -12.79 2.58
CA ALA A 207 -16.28 -13.34 1.44
C ALA A 207 -16.42 -14.87 1.30
N SER A 208 -16.91 -15.58 2.33
CA SER A 208 -17.22 -17.01 2.23
C SER A 208 -18.47 -17.30 1.42
N LYS A 209 -19.39 -16.33 1.35
CA LYS A 209 -20.70 -16.46 0.71
C LYS A 209 -20.81 -15.76 -0.64
N TYR A 210 -20.06 -14.68 -0.85
CA TYR A 210 -20.29 -13.78 -1.97
C TYR A 210 -19.06 -13.50 -2.81
N ILE A 211 -19.26 -13.48 -4.12
CA ILE A 211 -18.31 -13.04 -5.13
C ILE A 211 -18.80 -11.71 -5.73
N ILE A 212 -17.89 -10.76 -5.89
CA ILE A 212 -18.21 -9.40 -6.35
C ILE A 212 -18.05 -9.29 -7.87
N CYS A 213 -19.12 -8.87 -8.55
CA CYS A 213 -19.12 -8.45 -9.93
C CYS A 213 -19.34 -6.94 -10.03
N VAL A 214 -18.46 -6.26 -10.76
CA VAL A 214 -18.50 -4.80 -10.96
C VAL A 214 -18.96 -4.40 -12.38
N LYS A 215 -19.37 -5.36 -13.20
CA LYS A 215 -19.94 -5.08 -14.53
C LYS A 215 -21.34 -4.47 -14.40
N ASP A 216 -21.69 -3.63 -15.37
CA ASP A 216 -22.99 -2.96 -15.46
C ASP A 216 -23.38 -2.22 -14.17
N LYS A 217 -24.45 -2.67 -13.50
CA LYS A 217 -24.97 -2.10 -12.24
C LYS A 217 -24.41 -2.77 -10.99
N GLY A 218 -23.43 -3.67 -11.13
CA GLY A 218 -22.89 -4.45 -10.03
C GLY A 218 -23.81 -5.60 -9.61
N ARG A 219 -23.21 -6.66 -9.05
CA ARG A 219 -23.93 -7.81 -8.49
C ARG A 219 -23.05 -8.55 -7.49
N TYR A 220 -23.68 -9.17 -6.49
CA TYR A 220 -23.07 -10.22 -5.69
C TYR A 220 -23.63 -11.57 -6.14
N TYR A 221 -22.75 -12.46 -6.57
CA TYR A 221 -23.10 -13.86 -6.80
C TYR A 221 -22.88 -14.63 -5.51
N SER A 222 -23.75 -15.59 -5.19
CA SER A 222 -23.41 -16.55 -4.15
C SER A 222 -22.32 -17.49 -4.66
N VAL A 223 -21.44 -17.95 -3.78
CA VAL A 223 -20.39 -18.92 -4.14
C VAL A 223 -21.02 -20.18 -4.73
N ASP A 224 -22.20 -20.60 -4.26
CA ASP A 224 -22.94 -21.76 -4.78
C ASP A 224 -23.50 -21.52 -6.20
N GLU A 225 -24.02 -20.32 -6.49
CA GLU A 225 -24.52 -19.94 -7.83
C GLU A 225 -23.40 -19.93 -8.87
N GLU A 226 -22.19 -19.52 -8.49
CA GLU A 226 -21.13 -19.23 -9.45
C GLU A 226 -20.14 -20.39 -9.65
N THR A 227 -19.88 -21.22 -8.63
CA THR A 227 -19.02 -22.41 -8.75
C THR A 227 -19.55 -23.46 -9.74
N SER A 228 -20.84 -23.37 -10.09
CA SER A 228 -21.48 -24.22 -11.09
C SER A 228 -21.49 -23.63 -12.52
N LEU A 229 -21.28 -22.31 -12.68
CA LEU A 229 -21.37 -21.60 -13.96
C LEU A 229 -20.04 -21.01 -14.46
N ILE A 230 -19.17 -20.61 -13.56
CA ILE A 230 -17.85 -20.05 -13.87
C ILE A 230 -16.82 -20.94 -13.18
N LYS A 231 -15.91 -21.53 -13.97
CA LYS A 231 -14.76 -22.27 -13.45
C LYS A 231 -13.74 -21.30 -12.82
N VAL A 232 -14.16 -20.52 -11.83
CA VAL A 232 -13.28 -19.69 -11.02
C VAL A 232 -12.58 -20.57 -10.00
N ASN A 233 -11.27 -20.37 -9.83
CA ASN A 233 -10.53 -21.01 -8.76
C ASN A 233 -10.76 -20.26 -7.44
N TYR A 234 -11.99 -20.34 -6.93
CA TYR A 234 -12.35 -19.75 -5.65
C TYR A 234 -11.65 -20.50 -4.51
N GLU A 235 -11.00 -19.75 -3.63
CA GLU A 235 -10.44 -20.27 -2.39
C GLU A 235 -11.31 -19.79 -1.24
N GLU A 236 -11.76 -20.71 -0.39
CA GLU A 236 -12.69 -20.41 0.69
C GLU A 236 -12.20 -19.26 1.59
N GLY A 237 -13.05 -18.25 1.76
CA GLY A 237 -12.77 -17.09 2.60
C GLY A 237 -11.85 -16.04 1.95
N LYS A 238 -11.33 -16.26 0.74
CA LYS A 238 -10.66 -15.19 -0.02
C LYS A 238 -11.68 -14.24 -0.61
N LEU A 239 -11.41 -12.94 -0.46
CA LEU A 239 -12.13 -11.91 -1.20
C LEU A 239 -11.98 -12.16 -2.70
N PHE A 240 -13.12 -12.32 -3.38
CA PHE A 240 -13.15 -12.54 -4.82
C PHE A 240 -13.88 -11.41 -5.52
N VAL A 241 -13.17 -10.73 -6.41
CA VAL A 241 -13.73 -9.74 -7.33
C VAL A 241 -13.43 -10.21 -8.74
N ILE A 242 -14.46 -10.45 -9.54
CA ILE A 242 -14.33 -10.84 -10.94
C ILE A 242 -13.62 -9.72 -11.67
N ASN A 243 -12.50 -10.04 -12.33
CA ASN A 243 -11.82 -9.07 -13.16
C ASN A 243 -12.72 -8.72 -14.36
N PRO A 244 -13.15 -7.45 -14.50
CA PRO A 244 -14.09 -7.06 -15.55
C PRO A 244 -13.50 -7.22 -16.97
N ASP A 245 -12.17 -7.21 -17.09
CA ASP A 245 -11.42 -7.36 -18.34
C ASP A 245 -10.99 -8.81 -18.60
N GLU A 246 -10.82 -9.62 -17.54
CA GLU A 246 -10.42 -11.03 -17.60
C GLU A 246 -11.31 -11.87 -16.65
N PRO A 247 -12.56 -12.22 -17.04
CA PRO A 247 -13.58 -12.74 -16.10
C PRO A 247 -13.22 -14.04 -15.37
N ASP A 248 -12.18 -14.75 -15.80
CA ASP A 248 -11.64 -15.95 -15.15
C ASP A 248 -10.68 -15.63 -13.99
N ARG A 249 -10.32 -14.36 -13.79
CA ARG A 249 -9.33 -13.94 -12.78
C ARG A 249 -9.95 -13.18 -11.60
N ASN A 250 -9.39 -13.44 -10.43
CA ASN A 250 -9.67 -12.66 -9.22
C ASN A 250 -8.74 -11.43 -9.14
N VAL A 251 -9.31 -10.22 -9.17
CA VAL A 251 -8.55 -8.96 -8.98
C VAL A 251 -7.87 -8.90 -7.61
N CYS A 252 -8.46 -9.54 -6.61
CA CYS A 252 -7.98 -9.57 -5.23
C CYS A 252 -7.06 -10.76 -4.93
N GLY A 253 -6.58 -11.50 -5.94
CA GLY A 253 -5.83 -12.75 -5.74
C GLY A 253 -4.54 -12.63 -4.90
N ALA A 254 -3.91 -11.45 -4.85
CA ALA A 254 -2.73 -11.20 -4.02
C ALA A 254 -3.07 -11.01 -2.51
N LEU A 255 -4.32 -10.66 -2.19
CA LEU A 255 -4.76 -10.46 -0.81
C LEU A 255 -4.96 -11.82 -0.14
N SER A 256 -4.12 -12.15 0.84
CA SER A 256 -4.19 -13.43 1.55
C SER A 256 -4.84 -13.35 2.93
N CYS A 257 -5.08 -12.14 3.45
CA CYS A 257 -5.65 -11.94 4.79
C CYS A 257 -6.73 -10.88 4.75
N PHE A 258 -7.88 -11.25 4.20
CA PHE A 258 -9.01 -10.33 4.11
C PHE A 258 -9.58 -9.99 5.49
N ASP A 259 -9.63 -10.94 6.41
CA ASP A 259 -10.01 -10.77 7.83
C ASP A 259 -9.26 -9.61 8.53
N ILE A 260 -7.96 -9.51 8.27
CA ILE A 260 -7.12 -8.42 8.78
C ILE A 260 -7.54 -7.10 8.13
N LEU A 261 -7.74 -7.10 6.81
CA LEU A 261 -8.20 -5.90 6.10
C LEU A 261 -9.59 -5.43 6.59
N GLN A 262 -10.52 -6.36 6.84
CA GLN A 262 -11.83 -6.06 7.44
C GLN A 262 -11.69 -5.39 8.81
N SER A 263 -10.77 -5.89 9.62
CA SER A 263 -10.48 -5.32 10.92
C SER A 263 -9.87 -3.92 10.84
N LEU A 264 -9.07 -3.65 9.81
CA LEU A 264 -8.54 -2.32 9.53
C LEU A 264 -9.64 -1.36 9.06
N PHE A 265 -10.58 -1.82 8.24
CA PHE A 265 -11.77 -1.05 7.89
C PHE A 265 -12.62 -0.73 9.13
N LYS A 266 -12.80 -1.71 10.02
CA LYS A 266 -13.52 -1.51 11.27
C LYS A 266 -12.83 -0.47 12.16
N TYR A 267 -11.50 -0.60 12.31
CA TYR A 267 -10.69 0.36 13.05
C TYR A 267 -10.85 1.77 12.49
N ALA A 268 -10.72 1.93 11.17
CA ALA A 268 -10.86 3.23 10.52
C ALA A 268 -12.25 3.85 10.75
N SER A 269 -13.32 3.08 10.57
CA SER A 269 -14.70 3.53 10.83
C SER A 269 -14.89 4.00 12.27
N ASN A 270 -14.45 3.19 13.25
CA ASN A 270 -14.58 3.52 14.66
C ASN A 270 -13.76 4.77 15.03
N SER A 271 -12.53 4.90 14.51
CA SER A 271 -11.66 6.06 14.75
C SER A 271 -12.27 7.35 14.21
N LEU A 272 -12.84 7.32 13.00
CA LEU A 272 -13.54 8.46 12.40
C LEU A 272 -14.77 8.85 13.23
N LYS A 273 -15.63 7.88 13.59
CA LYS A 273 -16.83 8.10 14.41
C LYS A 273 -16.47 8.72 15.77
N ALA A 274 -15.46 8.20 16.45
CA ALA A 274 -14.98 8.76 17.71
C ALA A 274 -14.46 10.20 17.56
N ARG A 275 -13.83 10.55 16.44
CA ARG A 275 -13.41 11.94 16.16
C ARG A 275 -14.57 12.86 15.79
N ILE A 276 -15.59 12.36 15.10
CA ILE A 276 -16.80 13.10 14.76
C ILE A 276 -17.56 13.49 16.03
N GLU A 277 -17.68 12.58 17.00
CA GLU A 277 -18.33 12.82 18.29
C GLU A 277 -17.52 13.75 19.19
N ASN A 278 -16.19 13.75 19.04
CA ASN A 278 -15.31 14.61 19.82
C ASN A 278 -15.36 16.06 19.33
N LYS A 279 -15.89 16.96 20.18
CA LYS A 279 -16.05 18.39 19.87
C LYS A 279 -14.75 19.19 19.86
N LYS A 280 -13.58 18.57 20.09
CA LYS A 280 -12.29 19.27 19.97
C LYS A 280 -12.04 19.66 18.51
N PRO A 281 -11.43 20.82 18.23
CA PRO A 281 -11.13 21.29 16.87
C PRO A 281 -9.92 20.53 16.32
N LYS A 282 -10.14 19.26 15.94
CA LYS A 282 -9.17 18.37 15.33
C LYS A 282 -9.77 17.72 14.11
N SER A 283 -8.91 17.42 13.13
CA SER A 283 -9.37 16.73 11.94
C SER A 283 -9.90 15.33 12.26
N ALA A 284 -10.96 14.92 11.57
CA ALA A 284 -11.45 13.54 11.66
C ALA A 284 -10.52 12.60 10.91
N LEU A 285 -10.11 12.99 9.69
CA LEU A 285 -9.17 12.20 8.88
C LEU A 285 -7.81 11.98 9.55
N SER A 286 -7.37 12.90 10.44
CA SER A 286 -6.11 12.75 11.19
C SER A 286 -6.06 11.52 12.10
N SER A 287 -7.21 10.90 12.39
CA SER A 287 -7.27 9.64 13.14
C SER A 287 -6.91 8.39 12.32
N ILE A 288 -6.91 8.49 10.99
CA ILE A 288 -6.64 7.36 10.09
C ILE A 288 -5.56 7.68 9.04
N ILE A 289 -5.25 8.95 8.84
CA ILE A 289 -4.21 9.44 7.94
C ILE A 289 -3.19 10.22 8.76
N VAL A 290 -1.93 9.80 8.68
CA VAL A 290 -0.80 10.55 9.22
C VAL A 290 0.20 10.81 8.10
N VAL A 291 0.52 12.08 7.92
CA VAL A 291 1.53 12.56 6.97
C VAL A 291 2.42 13.53 7.72
N GLN A 292 3.66 13.67 7.27
CA GLN A 292 4.52 14.70 7.85
C GLN A 292 3.92 16.10 7.67
N PRO A 293 4.08 17.00 8.66
CA PRO A 293 3.51 18.34 8.57
C PRO A 293 4.14 19.12 7.41
N HIS A 294 3.31 19.55 6.47
CA HIS A 294 3.69 20.50 5.44
C HIS A 294 2.53 21.48 5.19
N LYS A 295 2.76 22.72 4.78
CA LYS A 295 1.62 23.65 4.55
C LYS A 295 0.98 23.40 3.18
N TYR A 296 -0.36 23.40 3.14
CA TYR A 296 -1.10 23.42 1.89
C TYR A 296 -0.74 24.67 1.06
N GLY A 297 -0.44 24.48 -0.23
CA GLY A 297 -0.05 25.56 -1.15
C GLY A 297 1.43 25.96 -1.13
N GLU A 298 2.23 25.51 -0.16
CA GLU A 298 3.69 25.65 -0.24
C GLU A 298 4.25 24.59 -1.22
N PRO A 299 5.33 24.91 -1.96
CA PRO A 299 6.01 23.90 -2.78
C PRO A 299 6.42 22.75 -1.87
N ARG A 300 5.91 21.54 -2.14
CA ARG A 300 6.44 20.33 -1.50
C ARG A 300 7.89 20.19 -1.96
N ASN A 301 8.86 20.48 -1.09
CA ASN A 301 10.25 20.21 -1.39
C ASN A 301 10.39 18.71 -1.61
N GLU A 302 10.98 18.35 -2.74
CA GLU A 302 11.07 16.97 -3.18
C GLU A 302 11.88 16.12 -2.22
N LEU A 303 11.39 14.89 -2.03
CA LEU A 303 11.97 13.84 -1.17
C LEU A 303 11.83 14.07 0.35
N ASP A 304 11.66 15.31 0.82
CA ASP A 304 11.65 15.59 2.26
C ASP A 304 10.25 15.82 2.86
N ASN A 305 9.29 16.42 2.14
CA ASN A 305 8.10 16.98 2.82
C ASN A 305 6.84 16.10 2.81
N PHE A 306 6.62 15.25 1.79
CA PHE A 306 5.49 14.30 1.80
C PHE A 306 6.00 12.90 2.09
N GLN A 307 5.99 12.53 3.37
CA GLN A 307 6.26 11.19 3.83
C GLN A 307 5.04 10.66 4.55
N SER A 308 4.55 9.49 4.11
CA SER A 308 3.52 8.75 4.83
C SER A 308 4.10 8.29 6.16
N GLU A 309 3.39 8.57 7.24
CA GLU A 309 3.70 7.98 8.54
C GLU A 309 2.80 6.77 8.80
N TYR A 310 3.23 5.96 9.77
CA TYR A 310 2.58 4.72 10.09
C TYR A 310 1.77 4.80 11.39
N ILE A 311 0.54 4.29 11.34
CA ILE A 311 -0.28 3.96 12.49
C ILE A 311 -0.09 2.46 12.75
N TYR A 312 0.56 2.15 13.88
CA TYR A 312 0.80 0.77 14.29
C TYR A 312 -0.39 0.22 15.08
N ILE A 313 -0.97 -0.87 14.59
CA ILE A 313 -2.15 -1.52 15.14
C ILE A 313 -1.70 -2.78 15.87
N SER A 314 -1.77 -2.72 17.21
CA SER A 314 -1.26 -3.73 18.14
C SER A 314 -2.22 -4.91 18.32
N ARG A 315 -3.53 -4.64 18.42
CA ARG A 315 -4.59 -5.64 18.56
C ARG A 315 -5.71 -5.35 17.57
N ILE A 316 -5.90 -6.28 16.65
CA ILE A 316 -7.09 -6.35 15.81
C ILE A 316 -8.25 -6.73 16.75
N GLY A 317 -9.01 -5.73 17.20
CA GLY A 317 -10.19 -5.92 18.08
C GLY A 317 -10.29 -5.01 19.31
N GLN A 318 -9.21 -4.39 19.79
CA GLN A 318 -9.24 -3.36 20.85
C GLN A 318 -8.03 -2.41 20.70
N ALA A 319 -8.27 -1.11 20.50
CA ALA A 319 -7.22 -0.13 20.29
C ALA A 319 -6.43 0.15 21.59
N THR A 320 -5.10 0.17 21.51
CA THR A 320 -4.29 1.02 22.38
C THR A 320 -3.60 2.05 21.49
N ASP A 321 -4.00 3.31 21.64
CA ASP A 321 -3.36 4.46 21.00
C ASP A 321 -1.91 4.59 21.47
N TYR A 322 -0.96 4.80 20.57
CA TYR A 322 0.12 5.80 20.66
C TYR A 322 0.95 5.78 19.36
N PRO A 323 1.18 6.92 18.68
CA PRO A 323 2.27 7.02 17.72
C PRO A 323 3.60 6.91 18.48
N ALA A 324 4.48 6.03 18.02
CA ALA A 324 5.82 5.88 18.59
C ALA A 324 6.61 7.17 18.34
N ASN A 325 6.76 7.99 19.39
CA ASN A 325 7.67 9.13 19.40
C ASN A 325 9.12 8.63 19.28
N ASN A 326 9.64 8.51 18.06
CA ASN A 326 11.08 8.42 17.83
C ASN A 326 11.72 9.81 17.98
N ARG A 327 11.83 10.28 19.23
CA ARG A 327 12.84 11.28 19.58
C ARG A 327 14.06 10.52 20.09
N SER A 328 15.05 10.38 19.22
CA SER A 328 16.41 10.00 19.56
C SER A 328 16.99 11.04 20.53
N GLN A 329 16.75 10.87 21.83
CA GLN A 329 17.55 11.56 22.84
C GLN A 329 18.93 10.90 22.85
N LYS A 330 19.83 11.55 22.13
CA LYS A 330 21.27 11.44 22.26
C LYS A 330 21.63 11.83 23.70
N ARG A 331 21.55 10.88 24.64
CA ARG A 331 22.11 11.06 25.98
C ARG A 331 23.62 11.08 25.85
N GLN A 332 24.18 12.27 25.99
CA GLN A 332 25.59 12.47 26.31
C GLN A 332 25.94 11.59 27.51
N ARG A 333 26.98 10.77 27.34
CA ARG A 333 27.71 10.19 28.46
C ARG A 333 28.49 11.34 29.09
N GLN A 334 28.30 11.52 30.38
CA GLN A 334 29.28 12.16 31.24
C GLN A 334 29.67 11.11 32.27
N ASP A 335 30.97 10.91 32.35
CA ASP A 335 31.68 10.08 33.30
C ASP A 335 31.53 10.67 34.70
N GLU A 336 31.38 9.82 35.71
CA GLU A 336 31.97 10.02 37.03
C GLU A 336 31.98 8.67 37.76
N ASP A 337 33.18 8.33 38.22
CA ASP A 337 33.58 7.15 38.95
C ASP A 337 32.89 7.08 40.33
N ASP A 338 32.62 5.87 40.83
CA ASP A 338 33.06 5.52 42.18
C ASP A 338 32.98 4.00 42.44
N ASP A 339 34.09 3.55 42.99
CA ASP A 339 34.53 2.22 43.39
C ASP A 339 33.77 1.75 44.65
N TYR A 340 33.44 0.46 44.77
CA TYR A 340 33.48 -0.27 46.06
C TYR A 340 33.26 -1.77 45.85
N ASP A 341 34.30 -2.49 46.22
CA ASP A 341 34.55 -3.94 46.22
C ASP A 341 33.90 -4.60 47.45
N GLU A 342 33.22 -5.76 47.31
CA GLU A 342 33.29 -6.80 48.35
C GLU A 342 32.90 -8.21 47.87
N LYS A 343 33.79 -9.15 48.14
CA LYS A 343 33.74 -10.59 47.86
C LYS A 343 32.90 -11.33 48.90
N SER A 344 32.21 -12.41 48.50
CA SER A 344 31.97 -13.56 49.38
C SER A 344 31.62 -14.83 48.58
N VAL A 345 32.27 -15.92 48.98
CA VAL A 345 32.34 -17.26 48.37
C VAL A 345 31.59 -18.23 49.30
N TYR A 346 30.77 -19.15 48.77
CA TYR A 346 30.85 -20.62 48.99
C TYR A 346 29.57 -21.44 48.65
N ARG A 347 29.82 -22.53 47.88
CA ARG A 347 29.32 -23.92 47.98
C ARG A 347 27.88 -24.34 47.61
N ASP A 348 27.79 -24.89 46.40
CA ASP A 348 27.45 -26.30 46.04
C ASP A 348 26.63 -27.16 47.02
N LYS A 349 25.52 -27.73 46.51
CA LYS A 349 25.08 -29.11 46.81
C LYS A 349 24.12 -29.65 45.73
N ARG A 350 24.63 -30.65 45.01
CA ARG A 350 23.91 -31.66 44.23
C ARG A 350 22.92 -32.47 45.07
N THR A 351 21.81 -32.90 44.45
CA THR A 351 21.31 -34.29 44.52
C THR A 351 20.69 -34.73 43.19
N LYS A 352 21.23 -35.84 42.66
CA LYS A 352 20.65 -36.75 41.66
C LYS A 352 19.54 -37.58 42.34
N THR A 353 18.55 -38.15 41.63
CA THR A 353 18.55 -39.54 41.08
C THR A 353 17.27 -39.74 40.23
N THR A 354 17.30 -40.10 38.93
CA THR A 354 17.51 -41.40 38.21
C THR A 354 16.32 -42.37 38.21
N TYR A 355 15.89 -42.79 37.00
CA TYR A 355 15.64 -44.16 36.46
C TYR A 355 14.82 -43.99 35.14
N SER A 356 15.22 -44.27 33.89
CA SER A 356 16.04 -45.27 33.15
C SER A 356 15.44 -46.67 32.97
N SER A 357 14.96 -46.98 31.74
CA SER A 357 15.33 -48.16 30.89
C SER A 357 14.65 -47.99 29.50
N LYS A 358 15.33 -47.94 28.34
CA LYS A 358 16.04 -48.97 27.51
C LYS A 358 15.17 -50.17 27.13
N LYS A 359 15.16 -50.76 25.92
CA LYS A 359 15.62 -50.50 24.52
C LYS A 359 15.33 -51.82 23.72
N TYR A 360 15.42 -51.77 22.37
CA TYR A 360 15.66 -52.87 21.38
C TYR A 360 14.44 -53.57 20.72
N TYR A 361 14.41 -53.99 19.44
CA TYR A 361 15.32 -53.96 18.26
C TYR A 361 14.50 -54.25 16.97
N ASP A 362 15.10 -53.97 15.78
CA ASP A 362 14.98 -54.66 14.47
C ASP A 362 13.69 -54.63 13.62
N ASP A 363 13.69 -54.67 12.27
CA ASP A 363 14.69 -54.51 11.20
C ASP A 363 13.97 -54.61 9.82
N ARG A 364 14.67 -54.19 8.74
CA ARG A 364 14.46 -54.44 7.29
C ARG A 364 13.41 -53.56 6.56
N ARG A 365 13.70 -52.95 5.39
CA ARG A 365 14.63 -53.32 4.31
C ARG A 365 14.96 -52.13 3.39
N TYR A 366 16.21 -52.13 2.89
CA TYR A 366 16.88 -51.26 1.91
C TYR A 366 16.24 -51.16 0.51
N ARG A 367 16.37 -49.99 -0.13
CA ARG A 367 17.11 -49.85 -1.42
C ARG A 367 17.50 -48.39 -1.74
N ASP A 368 18.78 -48.23 -2.05
CA ASP A 368 19.54 -47.08 -2.57
C ASP A 368 19.05 -46.56 -3.94
N ASP A 369 19.19 -45.25 -4.22
CA ASP A 369 20.31 -44.73 -5.04
C ASP A 369 20.24 -43.18 -5.30
N LYS A 370 21.20 -42.47 -4.69
CA LYS A 370 22.08 -41.36 -5.15
C LYS A 370 21.62 -40.16 -6.00
N GLU A 371 21.78 -38.99 -5.36
CA GLU A 371 22.59 -37.79 -5.71
C GLU A 371 22.55 -37.15 -7.13
N TYR A 372 22.19 -35.85 -7.16
CA TYR A 372 23.03 -34.79 -7.77
C TYR A 372 22.62 -33.38 -7.28
N TYR A 373 23.50 -32.66 -6.58
CA TYR A 373 23.41 -31.21 -6.33
C TYR A 373 24.72 -30.54 -6.78
N PRO A 374 24.68 -29.48 -7.61
CA PRO A 374 25.85 -28.63 -7.80
C PRO A 374 25.83 -27.37 -6.91
N ARG A 375 27.02 -27.15 -6.35
CA ARG A 375 27.56 -26.14 -5.43
C ARG A 375 27.25 -24.66 -5.70
N GLU A 376 27.03 -23.97 -4.58
CA GLU A 376 27.64 -22.70 -4.10
C GLU A 376 28.18 -21.70 -5.13
N TYR A 377 27.56 -20.52 -5.20
CA TYR A 377 28.18 -19.30 -5.71
C TYR A 377 28.63 -18.38 -4.58
N ARG A 378 29.96 -18.22 -4.48
CA ARG A 378 30.68 -17.26 -3.64
C ARG A 378 30.37 -15.82 -4.04
N ARG A 379 30.14 -14.95 -3.05
CA ARG A 379 30.08 -13.49 -3.19
C ARG A 379 31.48 -12.90 -3.48
N PRO A 380 31.63 -11.92 -4.38
CA PRO A 380 32.87 -11.14 -4.46
C PRO A 380 32.94 -10.09 -3.35
N SER A 381 34.07 -10.08 -2.65
CA SER A 381 34.49 -9.05 -1.70
C SER A 381 35.09 -7.86 -2.45
N TYR A 382 34.54 -6.66 -2.24
CA TYR A 382 35.16 -5.41 -2.67
C TYR A 382 36.31 -5.04 -1.72
N ARG A 383 37.55 -5.16 -2.19
CA ARG A 383 38.74 -4.58 -1.55
C ARG A 383 38.92 -3.14 -2.04
N ARG A 384 38.93 -2.19 -1.11
CA ARG A 384 39.46 -0.83 -1.29
C ARG A 384 40.98 -0.91 -1.45
N SER A 385 41.53 -0.22 -2.44
CA SER A 385 42.93 0.20 -2.49
C SER A 385 42.98 1.72 -2.62
N TYR A 386 43.69 2.34 -1.66
CA TYR A 386 44.12 3.73 -1.68
C TYR A 386 45.53 3.82 -2.28
N GLU A 387 45.94 5.05 -2.63
CA GLU A 387 47.21 5.55 -3.22
C GLU A 387 47.19 5.68 -4.75
N GLY A 388 47.52 6.83 -5.37
CA GLY A 388 48.03 8.11 -4.90
C GLY A 388 48.05 9.15 -6.04
N ASN A 389 48.13 10.43 -5.66
CA ASN A 389 48.22 11.63 -6.51
C ASN A 389 49.26 11.57 -7.65
N TYR A 390 48.97 12.19 -8.80
CA TYR A 390 49.85 13.19 -9.44
C TYR A 390 49.10 14.04 -10.49
N ASN A 391 49.53 15.29 -10.57
CA ASN A 391 48.95 16.48 -11.21
C ASN A 391 48.94 16.53 -12.75
N ASN A 392 48.00 17.33 -13.28
CA ASN A 392 48.07 18.27 -14.42
C ASN A 392 48.45 17.77 -15.84
N LYS A 393 47.52 17.91 -16.80
CA LYS A 393 47.48 19.04 -17.78
C LYS A 393 46.35 18.87 -18.81
N HIS A 394 45.76 20.03 -19.13
CA HIS A 394 44.88 20.38 -20.25
C HIS A 394 44.94 19.50 -21.51
N VAL A 395 43.78 19.26 -22.14
CA VAL A 395 43.44 19.72 -23.52
C VAL A 395 41.91 19.85 -23.63
N ARG A 396 41.44 21.02 -24.09
CA ARG A 396 40.08 21.26 -24.59
C ARG A 396 39.97 20.75 -26.03
N PHE A 397 38.87 20.13 -26.40
CA PHE A 397 37.95 20.55 -27.47
C PHE A 397 36.60 19.86 -27.28
#